data_AF-A0A4R0JTQ9-F1
#
_entry.id   AF-A0A4R0JTQ9-F1
#
_cell.length_a   1.000
_cell.length_b   1.000
_cell.length_c   1.000
_cell.angle_alpha   90.00
_cell.angle_beta   90.00
_cell.angle_gamma   90.00
#
_symmetry.space_group_name_H-M   'P 1'
#
loop_
_entity.id
_entity.type
_entity.pdbx_description
1 polymer ?
#
loop_
_entity_poly.entity_id
_entity_poly.type
_entity_poly.pdbx_seq_one_letter_code
_entity_poly.pdbx_strand_id
1 'polypeptide(L)'
;MPHAFSYRTLGVCQAWFYKWRQVTKYGDDSPRHARREQLNIEIRRLFARHCGTYGSPRITADLRDEGWRVSKNTVAAVLRELGLQARRRRRRKQTTRQTAAAGARGGRQI
;
A
#
# COMPACT_ATOMS: atom_id res chain seq x y z
N MET A 1 12.53 8.02 44.23
CA MET A 1 13.59 8.63 43.40
C MET A 1 12.96 9.67 42.48
N PRO A 2 13.21 10.98 42.67
CA PRO A 2 12.52 12.02 41.92
C PRO A 2 12.98 12.01 40.46
N HIS A 3 12.04 11.82 39.53
CA HIS A 3 12.22 11.84 38.06
C HIS A 3 12.66 13.21 37.51
N ALA A 4 12.80 14.21 38.39
CA ALA A 4 13.02 15.60 38.02
C ALA A 4 14.42 15.87 37.44
N PHE A 5 15.40 15.03 37.78
CA PHE A 5 16.77 15.27 37.38
C PHE A 5 17.04 14.90 35.91
N SER A 6 16.40 13.85 35.41
CA SER A 6 16.69 13.25 34.10
C SER A 6 16.31 14.11 32.90
N TYR A 7 15.26 14.94 32.97
CA TYR A 7 14.88 15.81 31.84
C TYR A 7 15.71 17.10 31.79
N ARG A 8 16.17 17.58 32.96
CA ARG A 8 16.96 18.80 33.08
C ARG A 8 18.39 18.61 32.58
N THR A 9 18.98 17.43 32.82
CA THR A 9 20.32 17.07 32.32
C THR A 9 20.34 16.81 30.81
N LEU A 10 19.23 16.31 30.25
CA LEU A 10 19.10 16.03 28.81
C LEU A 10 18.63 17.23 27.98
N GLY A 11 18.34 18.39 28.59
CA GLY A 11 17.87 19.59 27.89
C GLY A 11 16.49 19.44 27.23
N VAL A 12 15.70 18.44 27.64
CA VAL A 12 14.35 18.19 27.11
C VAL A 12 13.29 18.66 28.11
N CYS A 13 12.14 19.10 27.61
CA CYS A 13 11.04 19.45 28.49
C CYS A 13 10.44 18.19 29.14
N GLN A 14 9.96 18.32 30.38
CA GLN A 14 9.37 17.23 31.15
C GLN A 14 8.23 16.54 30.38
N ALA A 15 7.40 17.32 29.69
CA ALA A 15 6.29 16.82 28.87
C ALA A 15 6.75 15.89 27.74
N TRP A 16 7.87 16.19 27.09
CA TRP A 16 8.43 15.33 26.04
C TRP A 16 8.93 14.01 26.63
N PHE A 17 9.64 14.04 27.76
CA PHE A 17 10.17 12.83 28.42
C PHE A 17 9.05 11.87 28.83
N TYR A 18 7.96 12.38 29.41
CA TYR A 18 6.82 11.55 29.78
C TYR A 18 6.05 11.03 28.58
N LYS A 19 5.86 11.83 27.53
CA LYS A 19 5.23 11.37 26.30
C LYS A 19 6.04 10.27 25.64
N TRP A 20 7.35 10.45 25.49
CA TRP A 20 8.24 9.45 24.94
C TRP A 20 8.20 8.16 25.78
N ARG A 21 8.30 8.27 27.10
CA ARG A 21 8.26 7.11 28.00
C ARG A 21 6.91 6.38 27.97
N GLN A 22 5.80 7.11 27.81
CA GLN A 22 4.47 6.51 27.64
C GLN A 22 4.38 5.76 26.31
N VAL A 23 4.80 6.37 25.20
CA VAL A 23 4.81 5.74 23.87
C VAL A 23 5.71 4.51 23.83
N THR A 24 6.91 4.58 24.42
CA THR A 24 7.84 3.44 24.47
C THR A 24 7.36 2.29 25.36
N LYS A 25 6.62 2.58 26.44
CA LYS A 25 6.22 1.57 27.42
C LYS A 25 4.83 0.96 27.16
N TYR A 26 3.89 1.74 26.66
CA TYR A 26 2.49 1.33 26.49
C TYR A 26 2.04 1.34 25.03
N GLY A 27 2.86 1.84 24.10
CA GLY A 27 2.43 2.10 22.73
C GLY A 27 1.76 3.48 22.61
N ASP A 28 1.69 3.99 21.38
CA ASP A 28 1.06 5.29 21.10
C ASP A 28 -0.46 5.06 20.93
N ASP A 29 -1.22 5.03 22.03
CA ASP A 29 -2.69 4.91 22.04
C ASP A 29 -3.42 6.19 21.55
N SER A 30 -2.74 6.99 20.74
CA SER A 30 -3.37 8.16 20.14
C SER A 30 -4.54 7.72 19.27
N PRO A 31 -5.71 8.40 19.33
CA PRO A 31 -6.85 8.09 18.46
C PRO A 31 -6.50 8.15 16.97
N ARG A 32 -5.43 8.87 16.61
CA ARG A 32 -4.86 8.87 15.25
C ARG A 32 -4.15 7.56 14.89
N HIS A 33 -3.42 6.97 15.84
CA HIS A 33 -2.75 5.69 15.66
C HIS A 33 -3.77 4.57 15.53
N ALA A 34 -4.77 4.52 16.41
CA ALA A 34 -5.86 3.56 16.34
C ALA A 34 -6.60 3.60 14.98
N ARG A 35 -6.87 4.82 14.47
CA ARG A 35 -7.49 4.98 13.14
C ARG A 35 -6.59 4.50 12.00
N ARG A 36 -5.27 4.66 12.14
CA ARG A 36 -4.29 4.18 11.15
C ARG A 36 -4.14 2.65 11.21
N GLU A 37 -4.19 2.07 12.40
CA GLU A 37 -4.23 0.63 12.64
C GLU A 37 -5.45 -0.02 11.96
N GLN A 38 -6.64 0.56 12.18
CA GLN A 38 -7.88 0.12 11.54
C GLN A 38 -7.78 0.17 10.01
N LEU A 39 -7.23 1.26 9.48
CA LEU A 39 -7.01 1.41 8.04
C LEU A 39 -6.01 0.38 7.49
N ASN A 40 -4.96 0.04 8.25
CA ASN A 40 -4.03 -1.04 7.90
C ASN A 40 -4.74 -2.41 7.86
N ILE A 41 -5.61 -2.69 8.83
CA ILE A 41 -6.37 -3.95 8.88
C ILE A 41 -7.30 -4.06 7.66
N GLU A 42 -8.04 -3.00 7.33
CA GLU A 42 -8.99 -3.04 6.20
C GLU A 42 -8.25 -3.18 4.86
N ILE A 43 -7.14 -2.45 4.68
CA ILE A 43 -6.29 -2.59 3.49
C ILE A 43 -5.76 -4.03 3.36
N ARG A 44 -5.32 -4.65 4.45
CA ARG A 44 -4.86 -6.06 4.43
C ARG A 44 -6.00 -7.01 4.04
N ARG A 45 -7.20 -6.79 4.58
CA ARG A 45 -8.37 -7.61 4.30
C ARG A 45 -8.80 -7.52 2.83
N LEU A 46 -8.89 -6.30 2.30
CA LEU A 46 -9.16 -6.03 0.88
C LEU A 46 -8.08 -6.63 -0.02
N PHE A 47 -6.80 -6.43 0.33
CA PHE A 47 -5.69 -6.97 -0.44
C PHE A 47 -5.70 -8.51 -0.50
N ALA A 48 -5.99 -9.17 0.62
CA ALA A 48 -6.12 -10.63 0.70
C ALA A 48 -7.32 -11.13 -0.11
N ARG A 49 -8.47 -10.45 -0.03
CA ARG A 49 -9.67 -10.78 -0.81
C ARG A 49 -9.42 -10.73 -2.32
N HIS A 50 -8.59 -9.78 -2.78
CA HIS A 50 -8.26 -9.62 -4.20
C HIS A 50 -6.95 -10.32 -4.63
N CYS A 51 -6.45 -11.26 -3.81
CA CYS A 51 -5.27 -12.09 -4.09
C CYS A 51 -4.04 -11.29 -4.55
N GLY A 52 -3.84 -10.08 -4.02
CA GLY A 52 -2.72 -9.20 -4.38
C GLY A 52 -2.65 -8.78 -5.85
N THR A 53 -3.77 -8.86 -6.58
CA THR A 53 -3.84 -8.39 -7.97
C THR A 53 -4.11 -6.88 -8.03
N TYR A 54 -4.77 -6.33 -7.01
CA TYR A 54 -5.21 -4.94 -7.00
C TYR A 54 -4.11 -4.04 -6.45
N GLY A 55 -3.84 -2.95 -7.17
CA GLY A 55 -2.91 -1.93 -6.73
C GLY A 55 -3.60 -0.81 -5.97
N SER A 56 -2.78 0.11 -5.46
CA SER A 56 -3.20 1.34 -4.76
C SER A 56 -4.43 2.05 -5.38
N PRO A 57 -4.56 2.24 -6.72
CA PRO A 57 -5.74 2.91 -7.29
C PRO A 57 -7.06 2.18 -7.05
N ARG A 58 -7.08 0.84 -7.18
CA ARG A 58 -8.31 0.04 -7.04
C ARG A 58 -8.71 -0.10 -5.59
N ILE A 59 -7.75 -0.37 -4.71
CA ILE A 59 -7.97 -0.43 -3.27
C ILE A 59 -8.47 0.92 -2.73
N THR A 60 -7.98 2.03 -3.27
CA THR A 60 -8.48 3.37 -2.88
C THR A 60 -9.92 3.61 -3.32
N ALA A 61 -10.35 3.04 -4.46
CA ALA A 61 -11.74 3.13 -4.89
C ALA A 61 -12.65 2.30 -3.98
N ASP A 62 -12.29 1.04 -3.71
CA ASP A 62 -13.05 0.16 -2.82
C ASP A 62 -13.18 0.77 -1.40
N LEU A 63 -12.07 1.33 -0.87
CA LEU A 63 -12.10 2.04 0.42
C LEU A 63 -13.02 3.26 0.42
N ARG A 64 -13.12 3.99 -0.70
CA ARG A 64 -14.02 5.15 -0.81
C ARG A 64 -15.48 4.72 -0.85
N ASP A 65 -15.78 3.60 -1.51
CA ASP A 65 -17.12 3.01 -1.54
C ASP A 65 -17.54 2.50 -0.16
N GLU A 66 -16.58 2.02 0.64
CA GLU A 66 -16.76 1.68 2.06
C GLU A 66 -16.84 2.92 2.99
N GLY A 67 -16.76 4.14 2.44
CA GLY A 67 -16.90 5.39 3.18
C GLY A 67 -15.61 5.96 3.77
N TRP A 68 -14.46 5.35 3.48
CA TRP A 68 -13.17 5.84 3.96
C TRP A 68 -12.63 6.98 3.07
N ARG A 69 -12.41 8.15 3.67
CA ARG A 69 -11.73 9.28 3.01
C ARG A 69 -10.21 9.13 3.09
N VAL A 70 -9.64 8.31 2.19
CA VAL A 70 -8.19 8.08 2.10
C VAL A 70 -7.65 8.55 0.76
N SER A 71 -6.42 9.08 0.76
CA SER A 71 -5.71 9.43 -0.47
C SER A 71 -5.00 8.21 -1.05
N LYS A 72 -4.85 8.19 -2.38
CA LYS A 72 -4.06 7.15 -3.09
C LYS A 72 -2.64 7.05 -2.53
N ASN A 73 -2.04 8.18 -2.16
CA ASN A 73 -0.67 8.24 -1.66
C ASN A 73 -0.54 7.59 -0.28
N THR A 74 -1.54 7.79 0.60
CA THR A 74 -1.61 7.11 1.91
C THR A 74 -1.75 5.61 1.74
N VAL A 75 -2.64 5.15 0.85
CA VAL A 75 -2.79 3.72 0.55
C VAL A 75 -1.50 3.14 -0.04
N ALA A 76 -0.81 3.88 -0.91
CA ALA A 76 0.48 3.46 -1.46
C ALA A 76 1.58 3.37 -0.39
N ALA A 77 1.62 4.31 0.56
CA ALA A 77 2.56 4.28 1.68
C ALA A 77 2.29 3.07 2.59
N VAL A 78 1.03 2.81 2.94
CA VAL A 78 0.63 1.65 3.75
C VAL A 78 0.96 0.34 3.04
N LEU A 79 0.68 0.23 1.74
CA LEU A 79 1.07 -0.96 0.96
C LEU A 79 2.58 -1.17 0.93
N ARG A 80 3.37 -0.09 0.86
CA ARG A 80 4.84 -0.15 0.95
C ARG A 80 5.32 -0.57 2.34
N GLU A 81 4.74 -0.02 3.41
CA GLU A 81 5.04 -0.40 4.80
C GLU A 81 4.74 -1.88 5.05
N LEU A 82 3.65 -2.40 4.48
CA LEU A 82 3.25 -3.79 4.60
C LEU A 82 4.01 -4.73 3.64
N GLY A 83 4.87 -4.21 2.76
CA GLY A 83 5.56 -4.99 1.72
C GLY A 83 4.62 -5.60 0.67
N LEU A 84 3.37 -5.13 0.59
CA LEU A 84 2.34 -5.66 -0.31
C LEU A 84 2.43 -4.95 -1.66
N GLN A 85 3.12 -5.58 -2.61
CA GLN A 85 3.13 -5.14 -4.00
C GLN A 85 2.08 -5.88 -4.82
N ALA A 86 1.27 -5.12 -5.56
CA ALA A 86 0.37 -5.70 -6.55
C ALA A 86 1.18 -6.50 -7.58
N ARG A 87 0.85 -7.77 -7.74
CA ARG A 87 1.55 -8.66 -8.67
C ARG A 87 1.25 -8.19 -10.10
N ARG A 88 2.21 -7.55 -10.74
CA ARG A 88 2.08 -7.12 -12.14
C ARG A 88 1.91 -8.35 -13.02
N ARG A 89 0.70 -8.59 -13.53
CA ARG A 89 0.44 -9.68 -14.47
C ARG A 89 1.34 -9.48 -15.69
N ARG A 90 2.28 -10.42 -15.91
CA ARG A 90 3.22 -10.37 -17.04
C ARG A 90 2.40 -10.37 -18.33
N ARG A 91 2.46 -9.28 -19.11
CA ARG A 91 1.79 -9.17 -20.40
C ARG A 91 2.28 -10.31 -21.28
N ARG A 92 1.42 -11.28 -21.62
CA ARG A 92 1.74 -12.30 -22.64
C ARG A 92 1.99 -11.56 -23.95
N LYS A 93 3.19 -11.69 -24.53
CA LYS A 93 3.43 -11.28 -25.91
C LYS A 93 2.57 -12.20 -26.79
N GLN A 94 1.62 -11.63 -27.53
CA GLN A 94 0.91 -12.40 -28.55
C GLN A 94 1.87 -12.63 -29.70
N THR A 95 2.36 -13.86 -29.84
CA THR A 95 3.04 -14.32 -31.06
C THR A 95 2.00 -15.02 -31.92
N THR A 96 1.16 -14.23 -32.57
CA THR A 96 0.38 -14.70 -33.72
C THR A 96 0.56 -13.69 -34.83
N ARG A 97 1.71 -13.74 -35.51
CA ARG A 97 1.75 -13.37 -36.92
C ARG A 97 1.18 -14.58 -37.65
N GLN A 98 -0.06 -14.50 -38.11
CA GLN A 98 -0.55 -15.47 -39.10
C GLN A 98 0.41 -15.38 -40.28
N THR A 99 1.11 -16.47 -40.57
CA THR A 99 1.88 -16.57 -41.81
C THR A 99 0.85 -16.52 -42.93
N ALA A 100 0.94 -15.51 -43.79
CA ALA A 100 0.20 -15.51 -45.03
C ALA A 100 0.80 -16.63 -45.88
N ALA A 101 0.19 -17.82 -45.80
CA ALA A 101 0.58 -18.97 -46.56
C ALA A 101 0.29 -18.73 -48.05
N ALA A 102 1.26 -19.17 -48.85
CA ALA A 102 1.32 -19.18 -50.29
C ALA A 102 -0.01 -19.50 -51.01
N GLY A 103 -0.33 -18.66 -52.00
CA GLY A 103 -1.26 -18.97 -53.09
C GLY A 103 -0.57 -18.76 -54.42
N ALA A 104 0.07 -19.79 -54.95
CA ALA A 104 0.49 -19.84 -56.35
C ALA A 104 -0.72 -20.18 -57.24
N ARG A 105 -0.82 -19.53 -58.41
CA ARG A 105 -1.09 -20.12 -59.75
C ARG A 105 -1.71 -19.11 -60.73
N GLY A 106 -1.25 -19.15 -61.98
CA GLY A 106 -2.06 -18.83 -63.17
C GLY A 106 -1.57 -17.64 -63.98
N GLY A 107 -1.00 -17.89 -65.15
CA GLY A 107 -0.35 -16.91 -66.01
C GLY A 107 -1.26 -16.03 -66.85
N ARG A 108 -0.63 -15.11 -67.59
CA ARG A 108 -1.23 -14.44 -68.74
C ARG A 108 -0.13 -13.95 -69.69
N GLN A 109 0.06 -14.67 -70.79
CA GLN A 109 0.56 -14.12 -72.04
C GLN A 109 -0.67 -13.63 -72.82
N ILE A 110 -0.69 -12.36 -73.22
CA ILE A 110 -1.17 -11.89 -74.52
C ILE A 110 -0.34 -10.66 -74.86
#